data_AF-A0A5K1E5L2-F1
#
_entry.id   AF-A0A5K1E5L2-F1
#
_cell.length_a   1.000
_cell.length_b   1.000
_cell.length_c   1.000
_cell.angle_alpha   90.00
_cell.angle_beta   90.00
_cell.angle_gamma   90.00
#
_symmetry.space_group_name_H-M   'P 1'
#
loop_
_entity.id
_entity.type
_entity.pdbx_description
1 polymer ?
#
loop_
_entity_poly.entity_id
_entity_poly.type
_entity_poly.pdbx_seq_one_letter_code
_entity_poly.pdbx_strand_id
1 'polypeptide(L)' 'FKVVNQSCCTISTGMRGGACVQGSMPCKHRRTYMYYDGAHLTQALYRHLVKKAYTSKLRTEVYPFNVAYLAGLP' A
#
# COMPACT_ATOMS: atom_id res chain seq x y z
N PHE A 1 -0.15 -8.94 7.43
CA PHE A 1 -1.52 -8.72 6.92
C PHE A 1 -2.31 -10.01 7.08
N LYS A 2 -3.63 -9.93 7.29
CA LYS A 2 -4.52 -11.11 7.37
C LYS A 2 -5.29 -11.33 6.06
N VAL A 3 -5.57 -10.25 5.34
CA VAL A 3 -6.26 -10.29 4.04
C VAL A 3 -5.34 -9.68 2.99
N VAL A 4 -4.98 -10.49 2.00
CA VAL A 4 -3.94 -10.14 1.01
C VAL A 4 -4.46 -10.16 -0.43
N ASN A 5 -5.64 -10.70 -0.67
CA ASN A 5 -6.22 -10.93 -2.00
C ASN A 5 -7.62 -10.29 -2.16
N GLN A 6 -7.99 -9.38 -1.27
CA GLN A 6 -9.28 -8.68 -1.31
C GLN A 6 -9.10 -7.21 -0.95
N SER A 7 -9.97 -6.38 -1.51
CA SER A 7 -10.09 -4.97 -1.14
C SER A 7 -10.81 -4.81 0.20
N CYS A 8 -10.50 -3.71 0.89
CA CYS A 8 -11.20 -3.30 2.11
C CYS A 8 -12.55 -2.63 1.78
N CYS A 9 -12.93 -2.44 0.52
CA CYS A 9 -14.24 -1.94 0.12
C CYS A 9 -14.87 -2.80 -0.97
N THR A 10 -16.17 -2.60 -1.20
CA THR A 10 -16.84 -3.11 -2.39
C THR A 10 -16.33 -2.35 -3.60
N ILE A 11 -15.71 -3.07 -4.52
CA ILE A 11 -15.15 -2.52 -5.76
C ILE A 11 -16.29 -2.20 -6.74
N SER A 12 -16.23 -1.05 -7.39
CA SER A 12 -17.13 -0.68 -8.49
C SER A 12 -16.76 -1.47 -9.75
N THR A 13 -17.75 -1.94 -10.50
CA THR A 13 -17.51 -2.51 -11.85
C THR A 13 -17.13 -1.44 -12.86
N GLY A 14 -17.39 -0.15 -12.56
CA GLY A 14 -16.85 0.99 -13.28
C GLY A 14 -15.35 1.21 -13.01
N MET A 15 -14.69 2.05 -13.81
CA MET A 15 -13.26 2.36 -13.67
C MET A 15 -12.34 1.12 -13.62
N ARG A 16 -12.70 0.06 -14.36
CA ARG A 16 -11.94 -1.20 -14.45
C ARG A 16 -11.68 -1.88 -13.09
N GLY A 17 -12.57 -1.68 -12.11
CA GLY A 17 -12.39 -2.24 -10.77
C GLY A 17 -11.35 -1.53 -9.91
N GLY A 18 -10.87 -0.35 -10.30
CA GLY A 18 -9.86 0.37 -9.52
C GLY A 18 -10.41 1.05 -8.26
N ALA A 19 -11.68 1.47 -8.27
CA ALA A 19 -12.27 2.30 -7.23
C ALA A 19 -13.35 1.58 -6.41
N CYS A 20 -13.59 2.05 -5.18
CA CYS A 20 -14.73 1.63 -4.38
C CYS A 20 -16.05 2.14 -4.99
N VAL A 21 -17.17 1.47 -4.68
CA VAL A 21 -18.52 1.99 -4.93
C VAL A 21 -18.70 3.30 -4.16
N GLN A 22 -19.19 4.34 -4.84
CA GLN A 22 -19.42 5.65 -4.24
C GLN A 22 -20.39 5.55 -3.05
N GLY A 23 -20.04 6.19 -1.93
CA GLY A 23 -20.84 6.15 -0.70
C GLY A 23 -20.75 4.85 0.10
N SER A 24 -20.03 3.82 -0.37
CA SER A 24 -19.86 2.58 0.37
C SER A 24 -18.96 2.75 1.60
N MET A 25 -19.30 2.06 2.68
CA MET A 25 -18.48 2.01 3.89
C MET A 25 -17.34 1.01 3.72
N PRO A 26 -16.07 1.43 3.87
CA PRO A 26 -14.96 0.48 3.87
C PRO A 26 -14.93 -0.37 5.14
N CYS A 27 -14.14 -1.44 5.11
CA CYS A 27 -14.01 -2.42 6.16
C CYS A 27 -13.57 -1.79 7.50
N LYS A 28 -14.03 -2.37 8.61
CA LYS A 28 -13.72 -1.86 9.96
C LYS A 28 -12.23 -1.95 10.30
N HIS A 29 -11.57 -3.05 9.94
CA HIS A 29 -10.19 -3.34 10.34
C HIS A 29 -9.17 -3.14 9.21
N ARG A 30 -9.08 -1.92 8.66
CA ARG A 30 -8.22 -1.61 7.48
C ARG A 30 -6.74 -1.98 7.65
N ARG A 31 -6.23 -2.02 8.89
CA ARG A 31 -4.84 -2.40 9.19
C ARG A 31 -4.51 -3.86 8.89
N THR A 32 -5.52 -4.72 8.73
CA THR A 32 -5.32 -6.15 8.43
C THR A 32 -5.34 -6.45 6.93
N TYR A 33 -5.78 -5.50 6.09
CA TYR A 33 -5.90 -5.63 4.64
C TYR A 33 -4.69 -5.03 3.93
N MET A 34 -4.22 -5.70 2.88
CA MET A 34 -3.18 -5.13 2.00
C MET A 34 -3.75 -4.06 1.07
N TYR A 35 -4.94 -4.29 0.50
CA TYR A 35 -5.57 -3.43 -0.49
C TYR A 35 -6.71 -2.60 0.12
N TYR A 36 -6.74 -1.31 -0.21
CA TYR A 36 -7.82 -0.42 0.16
C TYR A 36 -9.00 -0.59 -0.80
N ASP A 37 -8.74 -0.35 -2.08
CA ASP A 37 -9.60 -0.57 -3.23
C ASP A 37 -8.91 -1.53 -4.21
N GLY A 38 -9.45 -1.68 -5.42
CA GLY A 38 -8.89 -2.62 -6.39
C GLY A 38 -7.58 -2.20 -7.06
N ALA A 39 -7.05 -1.01 -6.75
CA ALA A 39 -5.79 -0.50 -7.31
C ALA A 39 -4.75 -0.12 -6.24
N HIS A 40 -5.18 0.43 -5.11
CA HIS A 40 -4.34 1.06 -4.11
C HIS A 40 -4.22 0.22 -2.84
N LEU A 41 -3.06 0.34 -2.21
CA LEU A 41 -2.76 -0.33 -0.96
C LEU A 41 -3.37 0.42 0.23
N THR A 42 -3.58 -0.27 1.35
CA THR A 42 -3.94 0.42 2.60
C THR A 42 -2.76 1.23 3.13
N GLN A 43 -3.06 2.26 3.92
CA GLN A 43 -2.04 3.03 4.64
C GLN A 43 -1.11 2.12 5.48
N ALA A 44 -1.62 1.00 6.00
CA ALA A 44 -0.81 0.06 6.76
C ALA A 44 0.27 -0.60 5.90
N LEU A 45 -0.04 -0.99 4.66
CA LEU A 45 0.95 -1.54 3.74
C LEU A 45 1.89 -0.47 3.20
N TYR A 46 1.36 0.72 2.85
CA TYR A 46 2.23 1.84 2.47
C TYR A 46 3.26 2.19 3.54
N ARG A 47 2.90 2.22 4.83
CA ARG A 47 3.89 2.44 5.91
C ARG A 47 5.00 1.40 5.93
N HIS A 48 4.68 0.13 5.65
CA HIS A 48 5.68 -0.93 5.59
C HIS A 48 6.61 -0.77 4.39
N LEU A 49 6.05 -0.47 3.21
CA LEU A 49 6.83 -0.24 1.99
C LEU A 49 7.70 1.01 2.09
N VAL A 50 7.17 2.12 2.61
CA VAL A 50 7.93 3.36 2.83
C VAL A 50 9.08 3.12 3.81
N LYS A 51 8.86 2.37 4.89
CA LYS A 51 9.96 2.01 5.81
C LYS A 51 11.06 1.24 5.09
N LYS A 52 10.71 0.26 4.25
CA LYS A 52 11.69 -0.49 3.44
C LYS A 52 12.42 0.45 2.47
N ALA A 53 11.69 1.22 1.69
CA ALA A 53 12.26 2.16 0.72
C ALA A 53 13.19 3.20 1.36
N TYR A 54 12.84 3.68 2.56
CA TYR A 54 13.60 4.72 3.25
C TYR A 54 14.85 4.17 3.95
N THR A 55 14.74 3.06 4.68
CA THR A 55 15.83 2.60 5.56
C THR A 55 16.43 1.23 5.27
N SER A 56 15.90 0.46 4.31
CA SER A 56 16.39 -0.91 4.08
C SER A 56 17.85 -0.92 3.64
N LYS A 57 18.53 -2.02 3.97
CA LYS A 57 19.90 -2.34 3.51
C LYS A 57 19.92 -3.56 2.58
N LEU A 58 18.76 -4.18 2.33
CA LEU A 58 18.66 -5.36 1.48
C LEU A 58 18.58 -4.93 0.01
N ARG A 59 19.48 -5.47 -0.82
CA ARG A 59 19.52 -5.18 -2.26
C ARG A 59 18.26 -5.63 -3.01
N THR A 60 17.49 -6.56 -2.44
CA THR A 60 16.20 -7.02 -2.98
C THR A 60 15.06 -6.03 -2.72
N GLU A 61 15.25 -5.06 -1.81
CA GLU A 61 14.23 -4.05 -1.47
C GLU A 61 14.59 -2.66 -2.00
N VAL A 62 15.88 -2.33 -2.00
CA VAL A 62 16.42 -1.03 -2.43
C VAL A 62 17.74 -1.24 -3.16
N TYR A 63 17.89 -0.61 -4.32
CA TYR A 63 19.14 -0.65 -5.09
C TYR A 63 19.22 0.57 -6.03
N PRO A 64 20.40 1.21 -6.18
CA PRO A 64 21.66 0.96 -5.46
C PRO A 64 21.73 1.54 -4.05
N PHE A 65 20.81 2.43 -3.69
CA PHE A 65 20.73 3.08 -2.38
C PHE A 65 19.27 3.20 -1.92
N ASN A 66 19.06 3.45 -0.62
CA ASN A 66 17.74 3.77 -0.07
C ASN A 66 17.48 5.28 -0.11
N VAL A 67 16.25 5.70 0.17
CA VAL A 67 15.87 7.12 0.12
C VAL A 67 16.61 7.94 1.18
N ALA A 68 16.90 7.38 2.36
CA ALA A 68 17.64 8.09 3.39
C ALA A 68 19.06 8.47 2.94
N TYR A 69 19.74 7.61 2.17
CA TYR A 69 21.04 7.92 1.57
C TYR A 69 20.95 9.12 0.63
N LEU A 70 19.96 9.12 -0.27
CA LEU A 70 19.74 10.23 -1.21
C LEU A 70 19.40 11.54 -0.50
N ALA A 71 18.56 11.48 0.53
CA ALA A 71 18.16 12.64 1.31
C ALA A 71 19.30 13.27 2.12
N GLY A 72 20.38 12.53 2.36
CA GLY A 72 21.58 13.00 3.05
C GLY A 72 22.73 13.41 2.13
N LEU A 73 22.50 13.48 0.81
CA LEU A 73 23.51 14.01 -0.11
C LEU A 73 23.70 15.51 0.11
N PRO A 74 24.95 16.02 -0.02
CA PRO A 74 25.27 17.43 0.16
C PRO A 74 24.68 18.34 -0.92
#